data_AF-A0A5C2LK94-F1
#
_entry.id   AF-A0A5C2LK94-F1
#
_cell.length_a   1.000
_cell.length_b   1.000
_cell.length_c   1.000
_cell.angle_alpha   90.00
_cell.angle_beta   90.00
_cell.angle_gamma   90.00
#
_symmetry.space_group_name_H-M   'P 1'
#
loop_
_entity.id
_entity.type
_entity.pdbx_description
1 polymer ?
#
loop_
_entity_poly.entity_id
_entity_poly.type
_entity_poly.pdbx_seq_one_letter_code
_entity_poly.pdbx_strand_id
1 'polypeptide(L)'
;MTSTPHDAVFKRFLRHPETATDFLTLYLPEAIRQRCDFSTLRLQSASFIDEDLRARYSDVLWSVQTTCGTGYVYVVIEHQSSPDSHMAFRLMRYAIAAMQRHRMPGTKRCRWWCRCFLSRCNQSVSFFLNWLDEFADPQLAKTLYGCQFPLIDVTVMPDDDIVQHRRVALLELMQNIFASAISAA
;
A
#
# COMPACT_ATOMS: atom_id res chain seq x y z
N MET A 1 -0.01 18.53 13.85
CA MET A 1 0.32 19.62 12.91
C MET A 1 -0.96 19.96 12.16
N THR A 2 -1.36 21.22 12.21
CA THR A 2 -2.67 21.71 11.77
C THR A 2 -2.76 21.72 10.25
N SER A 3 -3.87 21.19 9.70
CA SER A 3 -4.24 21.32 8.28
C SER A 3 -4.06 22.78 7.86
N THR A 4 -3.25 23.05 6.85
CA THR A 4 -3.15 24.42 6.34
C THR A 4 -4.49 24.78 5.66
N PRO A 5 -4.90 26.06 5.64
CA PRO A 5 -6.15 26.47 4.97
C PRO A 5 -6.19 26.04 3.50
N HIS A 6 -5.03 25.98 2.84
CA HIS A 6 -4.88 25.52 1.47
C HIS A 6 -5.22 24.02 1.31
N ASP A 7 -4.78 23.17 2.25
CA ASP A 7 -5.11 21.73 2.24
C ASP A 7 -6.60 21.49 2.37
N ALA A 8 -7.28 22.27 3.20
CA ALA A 8 -8.72 22.16 3.40
C ALA A 8 -9.50 22.53 2.13
N VAL A 9 -9.08 23.58 1.43
CA VAL A 9 -9.68 24.01 0.15
C VAL A 9 -9.44 22.95 -0.94
N PHE A 10 -8.21 22.47 -1.09
CA PHE A 10 -7.88 21.46 -2.08
C PHE A 10 -8.62 20.14 -1.83
N LYS A 11 -8.71 19.71 -0.56
CA LYS A 11 -9.51 18.56 -0.14
C LYS A 11 -10.99 18.75 -0.44
N ARG A 12 -11.54 19.96 -0.29
CA ARG A 12 -12.93 20.26 -0.61
C ARG A 12 -13.20 20.05 -2.09
N PHE A 13 -12.33 20.58 -2.95
CA PHE A 13 -12.45 20.42 -4.41
C PHE A 13 -12.31 18.96 -4.84
N LEU A 14 -11.31 18.24 -4.34
CA LEU A 14 -11.09 16.83 -4.68
C LEU A 14 -12.17 15.86 -4.18
N ARG A 15 -13.14 16.32 -3.39
CA ARG A 15 -14.34 15.54 -3.04
C ARG A 15 -15.44 15.64 -4.10
N HIS A 16 -15.31 16.54 -5.06
CA HIS A 16 -16.23 16.63 -6.20
C HIS A 16 -15.81 15.65 -7.31
N PRO A 17 -16.73 14.81 -7.82
CA PRO A 17 -16.41 13.79 -8.82
C PRO A 17 -15.77 14.35 -10.10
N GLU A 18 -16.23 15.50 -10.57
CA GLU A 18 -15.70 16.16 -11.78
C GLU A 18 -14.23 16.53 -11.58
N THR A 19 -13.93 17.27 -10.50
CA THR A 19 -12.54 17.65 -10.17
C THR A 19 -11.64 16.43 -9.92
N ALA A 20 -12.16 15.40 -9.26
CA ALA A 20 -11.42 14.15 -9.07
C ALA A 20 -11.15 13.46 -10.41
N THR A 21 -12.10 13.45 -11.33
CA THR A 21 -11.95 12.86 -12.67
C THR A 21 -10.88 13.59 -13.47
N ASP A 22 -10.92 14.92 -13.49
CA ASP A 22 -9.91 15.74 -14.18
C ASP A 22 -8.52 15.50 -13.59
N PHE A 23 -8.43 15.51 -12.26
CA PHE A 23 -7.19 15.25 -11.53
C PHE A 23 -6.62 13.86 -11.88
N LEU A 24 -7.43 12.81 -11.80
CA LEU A 24 -6.98 11.45 -12.11
C LEU A 24 -6.60 11.33 -13.58
N THR A 25 -7.33 11.96 -14.49
CA THR A 25 -7.03 11.92 -15.93
C THR A 25 -5.69 12.56 -16.26
N LEU A 26 -5.34 13.65 -15.57
CA LEU A 26 -4.08 14.37 -15.76
C LEU A 26 -2.87 13.64 -15.16
N TYR A 27 -3.04 13.00 -14.00
CA TYR A 27 -1.90 12.49 -13.21
C TYR A 27 -1.78 10.96 -13.15
N LEU A 28 -2.81 10.17 -13.52
CA LEU A 28 -2.63 8.72 -13.63
C LEU A 28 -1.74 8.35 -14.82
N PRO A 29 -0.82 7.39 -14.66
CA PRO A 29 -0.20 6.72 -15.79
C PRO A 29 -1.25 6.13 -16.73
N GLU A 30 -1.02 6.28 -18.03
CA GLU A 30 -1.96 5.85 -19.08
C GLU A 30 -2.38 4.38 -18.94
N ALA A 31 -1.43 3.49 -18.62
CA ALA A 31 -1.67 2.06 -18.45
C ALA A 31 -2.69 1.73 -17.34
N ILE A 32 -2.84 2.62 -16.34
CA ILE A 32 -3.84 2.48 -15.29
C ILE A 32 -5.14 3.18 -15.72
N ARG A 33 -5.02 4.38 -16.31
CA ARG A 33 -6.17 5.16 -16.77
C ARG A 33 -7.07 4.37 -17.72
N GLN A 34 -6.48 3.65 -18.68
CA GLN A 34 -7.20 2.83 -19.65
C GLN A 34 -7.96 1.65 -19.01
N ARG A 35 -7.67 1.29 -17.75
CA ARG A 35 -8.32 0.20 -17.03
C ARG A 35 -9.46 0.69 -16.14
N CYS A 36 -9.63 2.00 -15.97
CA CYS A 36 -10.58 2.62 -15.03
C CYS A 36 -11.75 3.27 -15.78
N ASP A 37 -12.96 3.01 -15.33
CA ASP A 37 -14.16 3.75 -15.76
C ASP A 37 -14.45 4.89 -14.77
N PHE A 38 -13.91 6.08 -15.04
CA PHE A 38 -14.07 7.23 -14.15
C PHE A 38 -15.51 7.72 -14.01
N SER A 39 -16.43 7.35 -14.92
CA SER A 39 -17.86 7.68 -14.76
C SER A 39 -18.48 7.00 -13.52
N THR A 40 -17.83 5.94 -13.02
CA THR A 40 -18.25 5.18 -11.84
C THR A 40 -17.60 5.64 -10.53
N LEU A 41 -16.88 6.77 -10.54
CA LEU A 41 -16.21 7.30 -9.36
C LEU A 41 -17.21 7.55 -8.22
N ARG A 42 -16.99 6.89 -7.08
CA ARG A 42 -17.75 7.12 -5.86
C ARG A 42 -16.84 7.45 -4.70
N LEU A 43 -17.13 8.56 -4.04
CA LEU A 43 -16.42 9.00 -2.86
C LEU A 43 -16.70 8.05 -1.71
N GLN A 44 -15.65 7.52 -1.10
CA GLN A 44 -15.75 6.63 0.06
C GLN A 44 -15.57 7.42 1.36
N SER A 45 -16.17 6.92 2.45
CA SER A 45 -16.07 7.60 3.74
C SER A 45 -14.64 7.57 4.29
N ALA A 46 -14.22 8.64 4.95
CA ALA A 46 -12.88 8.66 5.54
C ALA A 46 -12.71 7.69 6.72
N SER A 47 -13.77 7.03 7.21
CA SER A 47 -13.69 5.94 8.21
C SER A 47 -13.02 4.68 7.69
N PHE A 48 -12.84 4.58 6.37
CA PHE A 48 -12.04 3.55 5.72
C PHE A 48 -10.52 3.82 5.83
N ILE A 49 -10.13 5.00 6.29
CA ILE A 49 -8.74 5.44 6.43
C ILE A 49 -8.35 5.27 7.90
N ASP A 50 -7.21 4.63 8.13
CA ASP A 50 -6.63 4.43 9.47
C ASP A 50 -6.59 5.76 10.25
N GLU A 51 -6.93 5.72 11.54
CA GLU A 51 -7.01 6.92 12.38
C GLU A 51 -5.66 7.65 12.47
N ASP A 52 -4.55 6.89 12.48
CA ASP A 52 -3.19 7.46 12.50
C ASP A 52 -2.83 8.16 11.18
N LEU A 53 -3.43 7.73 10.07
CA LEU A 53 -3.29 8.36 8.75
C LEU A 53 -4.16 9.62 8.65
N ARG A 54 -5.40 9.50 9.11
CA ARG A 54 -6.45 10.52 8.99
C ARG A 54 -6.13 11.81 9.74
N ALA A 55 -5.37 11.72 10.83
CA ALA A 55 -4.96 12.86 11.64
C ALA A 55 -3.85 13.71 11.01
N ARG A 56 -3.09 13.17 10.05
CA ARG A 56 -1.93 13.86 9.45
C ARG A 56 -2.16 14.34 8.01
N TYR A 57 -3.12 13.78 7.29
CA TYR A 57 -3.26 14.03 5.85
C TYR A 57 -4.67 14.41 5.40
N SER A 58 -4.70 15.20 4.32
CA SER A 58 -5.94 15.53 3.62
C SER A 58 -6.29 14.40 2.66
N ASP A 59 -6.75 13.29 3.22
CA ASP A 59 -6.98 12.09 2.42
C ASP A 59 -8.36 12.07 1.76
N VAL A 60 -8.39 11.63 0.49
CA VAL A 60 -9.62 11.34 -0.25
C VAL A 60 -9.52 9.95 -0.87
N LEU A 61 -10.53 9.12 -0.62
CA LEU A 61 -10.64 7.77 -1.15
C LEU A 61 -11.80 7.68 -2.14
N TRP A 62 -11.50 7.18 -3.33
CA TRP A 62 -12.49 6.94 -4.38
C TRP A 62 -12.54 5.45 -4.72
N SER A 63 -13.72 4.93 -4.98
CA SER A 63 -13.89 3.64 -5.66
C SER A 63 -14.20 3.87 -7.13
N VAL A 64 -13.67 3.00 -7.99
CA VAL A 64 -13.85 3.05 -9.45
C VAL A 64 -14.01 1.64 -10.00
N GLN A 65 -14.85 1.45 -11.00
CA GLN A 65 -14.92 0.18 -11.73
C GLN A 65 -13.72 0.05 -12.65
N THR A 66 -13.15 -1.15 -12.69
CA THR A 66 -12.02 -1.48 -13.56
C THR A 66 -12.30 -2.75 -14.35
N THR A 67 -11.48 -3.04 -15.34
CA THR A 67 -11.53 -4.31 -16.11
C THR A 67 -11.37 -5.57 -15.24
N CYS A 68 -10.90 -5.42 -14.00
CA CYS A 68 -10.71 -6.50 -13.03
C CYS A 68 -11.71 -6.46 -11.86
N GLY A 69 -12.73 -5.61 -11.94
CA GLY A 69 -13.74 -5.35 -10.89
C GLY A 69 -13.52 -4.01 -10.17
N THR A 70 -14.16 -3.82 -9.03
CA THR A 70 -14.02 -2.58 -8.24
C THR A 70 -12.58 -2.40 -7.76
N GLY A 71 -11.97 -1.29 -8.14
CA GLY A 71 -10.69 -0.82 -7.63
C GLY A 71 -10.85 0.42 -6.75
N TYR A 72 -9.79 0.76 -6.04
CA TYR A 72 -9.75 1.93 -5.17
C TYR A 72 -8.61 2.86 -5.55
N VAL A 73 -8.90 4.14 -5.58
CA VAL A 73 -7.95 5.21 -5.83
C VAL A 73 -7.82 6.04 -4.56
N TYR A 74 -6.64 5.98 -3.98
CA TYR A 74 -6.33 6.74 -2.77
C TYR A 74 -5.47 7.94 -3.13
N VAL A 75 -6.02 9.12 -2.88
CA VAL A 75 -5.37 10.40 -3.09
C VAL A 75 -4.94 10.94 -1.74
N VAL A 76 -3.62 10.93 -1.52
CA VAL A 76 -3.01 11.56 -0.34
C VAL A 76 -2.52 12.93 -0.77
N ILE A 77 -3.03 13.94 -0.10
CA ILE A 77 -2.64 15.34 -0.29
C ILE A 77 -1.78 15.72 0.90
N GLU A 78 -0.52 16.06 0.62
CA GLU A 78 0.42 16.48 1.65
C GLU A 78 1.07 17.82 1.27
N HIS A 79 0.88 18.83 2.11
CA HIS A 79 1.58 20.10 2.00
C HIS A 79 2.81 20.07 2.91
N GLN A 80 3.96 19.74 2.32
CA GLN A 80 5.23 19.75 3.03
C GLN A 80 5.89 21.13 2.96
N SER A 81 6.07 21.75 4.13
CA SER A 81 6.88 22.96 4.26
C SER A 81 8.38 22.70 4.15
N SER A 82 8.83 21.46 4.37
CA SER A 82 10.23 21.05 4.30
C SER A 82 10.38 19.69 3.61
N PRO A 83 11.45 19.46 2.83
CA PRO A 83 11.73 18.18 2.21
C PRO A 83 11.82 17.04 3.24
N ASP A 84 11.15 15.90 2.99
CA ASP A 84 11.33 14.66 3.76
C ASP A 84 12.13 13.64 2.93
N SER A 85 13.29 13.23 3.44
CA SER A 85 14.18 12.28 2.78
C SER A 85 13.61 10.85 2.66
N HIS A 86 12.58 10.50 3.45
CA HIS A 86 11.96 9.17 3.47
C HIS A 86 10.54 9.15 2.92
N MET A 87 10.28 10.07 1.97
CA MET A 87 8.97 10.24 1.36
C MET A 87 8.42 8.94 0.78
N ALA A 88 9.19 8.17 0.01
CA ALA A 88 8.67 6.99 -0.67
C ALA A 88 8.42 5.82 0.28
N PHE A 89 9.22 5.60 1.32
CA PHE A 89 8.91 4.64 2.39
C PHE A 89 7.62 5.01 3.11
N ARG A 90 7.48 6.28 3.48
CA ARG A 90 6.28 6.74 4.16
C ARG A 90 5.05 6.56 3.28
N LEU A 91 5.16 6.90 2.00
CA LEU A 91 4.11 6.59 1.04
C LEU A 91 3.84 5.09 1.04
N MET A 92 4.82 4.22 0.80
CA MET A 92 4.58 2.77 0.72
C MET A 92 3.84 2.23 1.95
N ARG A 93 4.19 2.66 3.16
CA ARG A 93 3.47 2.32 4.39
C ARG A 93 1.97 2.65 4.30
N TYR A 94 1.60 3.80 3.75
CA TYR A 94 0.20 4.19 3.57
C TYR A 94 -0.54 3.30 2.58
N ALA A 95 0.15 2.71 1.60
CA ALA A 95 -0.48 1.88 0.59
C ALA A 95 -0.79 0.54 1.23
N ILE A 96 0.19 0.00 1.95
CA ILE A 96 0.06 -1.25 2.68
C ILE A 96 -1.08 -1.16 3.68
N ALA A 97 -1.11 -0.13 4.54
CA ALA A 97 -2.15 0.05 5.53
C ALA A 97 -3.56 0.10 4.90
N ALA A 98 -3.69 0.86 3.82
CA ALA A 98 -4.98 1.00 3.19
C ALA A 98 -5.38 -0.22 2.33
N MET A 99 -4.43 -0.95 1.72
CA MET A 99 -4.67 -2.27 1.13
C MET A 99 -5.13 -3.30 2.17
N GLN A 100 -4.51 -3.34 3.35
CA GLN A 100 -4.89 -4.24 4.45
C GLN A 100 -6.33 -3.99 4.89
N ARG A 101 -6.73 -2.72 5.00
CA ARG A 101 -8.08 -2.34 5.42
C ARG A 101 -9.17 -2.64 4.38
N HIS A 102 -8.82 -2.69 3.09
CA HIS A 102 -9.75 -2.94 2.00
C HIS A 102 -9.82 -4.41 1.56
N ARG A 103 -9.21 -5.33 2.32
CA ARG A 103 -9.33 -6.76 2.06
C ARG A 103 -10.79 -7.18 2.31
N MET A 104 -11.59 -7.32 1.25
CA MET A 104 -12.99 -7.70 1.38
C MET A 104 -13.10 -9.15 1.87
N PRO A 105 -13.99 -9.44 2.85
CA PRO A 105 -14.32 -10.81 3.23
C PRO A 105 -14.70 -11.62 1.99
N GLY A 106 -14.04 -12.76 1.77
CA GLY A 106 -14.36 -13.68 0.66
C GLY A 106 -13.65 -13.44 -0.68
N THR A 107 -12.86 -12.37 -0.85
CA THR A 107 -12.04 -12.23 -2.08
C THR A 107 -10.62 -12.76 -1.88
N LYS A 108 -10.23 -13.77 -2.67
CA LYS A 108 -8.90 -14.40 -2.61
C LYS A 108 -7.75 -13.53 -3.16
N ARG A 109 -8.04 -12.43 -3.86
CA ARG A 109 -7.05 -11.56 -4.51
C ARG A 109 -7.42 -10.08 -4.32
N CYS A 110 -6.43 -9.24 -4.02
CA CYS A 110 -6.60 -7.79 -4.01
C CYS A 110 -6.97 -7.30 -5.42
N ARG A 111 -8.19 -6.80 -5.59
CA ARG A 111 -8.62 -6.13 -6.82
C ARG A 111 -8.14 -4.68 -6.75
N TRP A 112 -6.99 -4.43 -7.35
CA TRP A 112 -6.44 -3.15 -7.82
C TRP A 112 -6.50 -1.93 -6.87
N TRP A 113 -5.31 -1.45 -6.53
CA TRP A 113 -5.09 -0.25 -5.74
C TRP A 113 -4.22 0.72 -6.56
N CYS A 114 -4.79 1.85 -7.01
CA CYS A 114 -4.02 2.89 -7.67
C CYS A 114 -3.73 4.01 -6.68
N ARG A 115 -2.45 4.32 -6.52
CA ARG A 115 -1.97 5.41 -5.69
C ARG A 115 -1.75 6.65 -6.54
N CYS A 116 -2.37 7.76 -6.15
CA CYS A 116 -1.99 9.07 -6.63
C CYS A 116 -1.50 9.90 -5.45
N PHE A 117 -0.27 10.41 -5.58
CA PHE A 117 0.30 11.30 -4.58
C PHE A 117 0.49 12.67 -5.20
N LEU A 118 0.07 13.70 -4.47
CA LEU A 118 0.39 15.08 -4.80
C LEU A 118 1.13 15.67 -3.61
N SER A 119 2.41 15.96 -3.81
CA SER A 119 3.19 16.84 -2.94
C SER A 119 3.41 18.15 -3.67
N ARG A 120 3.14 19.26 -2.98
CA ARG A 120 3.64 20.57 -3.37
C ARG A 120 4.87 20.85 -2.50
N CYS A 121 6.05 20.55 -3.02
CA CYS A 121 7.29 21.11 -2.47
C CYS A 121 7.59 22.42 -3.20
N ASN A 122 7.94 23.47 -2.46
CA ASN A 122 8.36 24.77 -3.02
C ASN A 122 9.73 24.72 -3.72
N GLN A 123 10.32 23.54 -3.86
CA GLN A 123 11.54 23.26 -4.61
C GLN A 123 11.26 22.09 -5.56
N SER A 124 11.88 22.14 -6.73
CA SER A 124 11.92 21.05 -7.72
C SER A 124 12.62 19.84 -7.11
N VAL A 125 11.94 19.03 -6.29
CA VAL A 125 12.62 17.94 -5.59
C VAL A 125 12.49 16.63 -6.36
N SER A 126 13.61 16.24 -6.95
CA SER A 126 13.89 14.89 -7.44
C SER A 126 14.04 13.92 -6.26
N PHE A 127 12.95 13.61 -5.56
CA PHE A 127 12.95 12.47 -4.65
C PHE A 127 12.53 11.21 -5.40
N PHE A 128 13.15 10.08 -5.06
CA PHE A 128 12.75 8.78 -5.56
C PHE A 128 11.28 8.55 -5.24
N LEU A 129 10.44 8.40 -6.26
CA LEU A 129 9.02 8.03 -6.09
C LEU A 129 8.86 6.51 -5.88
N ASN A 130 9.93 5.76 -6.09
CA ASN A 130 9.98 4.33 -5.86
C ASN A 130 10.70 4.06 -4.53
N TRP A 131 9.95 3.52 -3.57
CA TRP A 131 10.45 3.19 -2.23
C TRP A 131 11.62 2.20 -2.24
N LEU A 132 11.79 1.41 -3.30
CA LEU A 132 12.90 0.48 -3.46
C LEU A 132 14.24 1.19 -3.70
N ASP A 133 14.21 2.42 -4.21
CA ASP A 133 15.43 3.19 -4.45
C ASP A 133 15.94 3.88 -3.17
N GLU A 134 15.18 3.81 -2.06
CA GLU A 134 15.65 4.27 -0.74
C GLU A 134 16.56 3.26 -0.01
N PHE A 135 16.72 2.04 -0.54
CA PHE A 135 17.66 1.06 0.01
C PHE A 135 19.10 1.36 -0.41
N ALA A 136 20.06 0.97 0.44
CA ALA A 136 21.49 1.07 0.12
C ALA A 136 21.88 0.31 -1.17
N ASP A 137 21.17 -0.79 -1.47
CA ASP A 137 21.24 -1.51 -2.74
C ASP A 137 19.82 -1.64 -3.36
N PRO A 138 19.45 -0.73 -4.28
CA PRO A 138 18.15 -0.78 -4.95
C PRO A 138 17.92 -2.02 -5.82
N GLN A 139 18.98 -2.63 -6.37
CA GLN A 139 18.84 -3.81 -7.23
C GLN A 139 18.52 -5.05 -6.40
N LEU A 140 19.21 -5.22 -5.26
CA LEU A 140 18.88 -6.27 -4.32
C LEU A 140 17.47 -6.08 -3.75
N ALA A 141 17.08 -4.86 -3.39
CA ALA A 141 15.72 -4.57 -2.92
C ALA A 141 14.65 -4.95 -3.95
N LYS A 142 14.84 -4.57 -5.22
CA LYS A 142 13.93 -4.98 -6.33
C LYS A 142 13.84 -6.50 -6.47
N THR A 143 14.94 -7.21 -6.26
CA THR A 143 14.96 -8.67 -6.29
C THR A 143 14.19 -9.25 -5.12
N LEU A 144 14.50 -8.84 -3.88
CA LEU A 144 13.90 -9.35 -2.65
C LEU A 144 12.39 -9.08 -2.53
N TYR A 145 11.94 -7.89 -2.95
CA TYR A 145 10.53 -7.49 -2.84
C TYR A 145 9.74 -7.72 -4.13
N GLY A 146 10.40 -8.08 -5.23
CA GLY A 146 9.78 -8.47 -6.49
C GLY A 146 9.54 -9.97 -6.62
N CYS A 147 10.21 -10.80 -5.83
CA CYS A 147 10.06 -12.25 -5.85
C CYS A 147 9.02 -12.75 -4.83
N GLN A 148 8.70 -14.04 -4.89
CA GLN A 148 7.83 -14.68 -3.90
C GLN A 148 8.50 -14.66 -2.54
N PHE A 149 7.73 -14.38 -1.48
CA PHE A 149 8.23 -14.50 -0.12
C PHE A 149 8.70 -15.95 0.12
N PRO A 150 9.94 -16.15 0.58
CA PRO A 150 10.41 -17.48 0.95
C PRO A 150 9.66 -17.91 2.22
N LEU A 151 8.59 -18.66 2.04
CA LEU A 151 7.85 -19.28 3.14
C LEU A 151 8.48 -20.64 3.41
N ILE A 152 9.09 -20.81 4.58
CA ILE A 152 9.62 -22.10 5.03
C ILE A 152 8.52 -22.74 5.86
N ASP A 153 7.89 -23.79 5.33
CA ASP A 153 6.92 -24.58 6.07
C ASP A 153 7.62 -25.75 6.76
N VAL A 154 8.00 -25.52 8.00
CA VAL A 154 8.71 -26.49 8.84
C VAL A 154 7.84 -27.72 9.16
N THR A 155 6.50 -27.61 9.06
CA THR A 155 5.58 -28.70 9.46
C THR A 155 5.50 -29.84 8.45
N VAL A 156 5.89 -29.58 7.21
CA VAL A 156 5.95 -30.58 6.13
C VAL A 156 7.38 -31.02 5.81
N MET A 157 8.38 -30.47 6.50
CA MET A 157 9.77 -30.90 6.34
C MET A 157 10.00 -32.22 7.08
N PRO A 158 10.61 -33.23 6.45
CA PRO A 158 10.99 -34.46 7.12
C PRO A 158 11.95 -34.15 8.28
N ASP A 159 11.76 -34.84 9.42
CA ASP A 159 12.61 -34.63 10.61
C ASP A 159 14.10 -34.85 10.31
N ASP A 160 14.43 -35.77 9.39
CA ASP A 160 15.81 -36.05 8.94
C ASP A 160 16.47 -34.85 8.25
N ASP A 161 15.68 -34.02 7.55
CA ASP A 161 16.16 -32.79 6.92
C ASP A 161 16.31 -31.68 7.98
N ILE A 162 15.38 -31.61 8.94
CA ILE A 162 15.42 -30.65 10.05
C ILE A 162 16.65 -30.86 10.93
N VAL A 163 17.02 -32.11 11.22
CA VAL A 163 18.22 -32.41 12.04
C VAL A 163 19.51 -31.90 11.39
N GLN A 164 19.53 -31.69 10.07
CA GLN A 164 20.68 -31.10 9.37
C GLN A 164 20.77 -29.57 9.51
N HIS A 165 19.71 -28.90 9.99
CA HIS A 165 19.66 -27.44 10.19
C HIS A 165 20.44 -26.94 11.42
N ARG A 166 21.36 -27.77 11.93
CA ARG A 166 22.33 -27.45 12.99
C ARG A 166 21.67 -26.86 14.23
N ARG A 167 21.85 -25.55 14.46
CA ARG A 167 21.39 -24.84 15.68
C ARG A 167 19.91 -24.49 15.65
N VAL A 168 19.25 -24.57 14.48
CA VAL A 168 17.83 -24.23 14.31
C VAL A 168 16.94 -25.47 14.37
N ALA A 169 17.52 -26.67 14.18
CA ALA A 169 16.84 -27.96 14.19
C ALA A 169 15.93 -28.17 15.42
N LEU A 170 16.41 -27.83 16.62
CA LEU A 170 15.61 -27.98 17.85
C LEU A 170 14.36 -27.09 17.84
N LEU A 171 14.49 -25.86 17.34
CA LEU A 171 13.38 -24.90 17.27
C LEU A 171 12.34 -25.35 16.23
N GLU A 172 12.81 -25.88 15.10
CA GLU A 172 11.98 -26.42 14.02
C GLU A 172 11.23 -27.69 14.45
N LEU A 173 11.92 -28.63 15.10
CA LEU A 173 11.29 -29.83 15.68
C LEU A 173 10.24 -29.47 16.74
N MET A 174 10.55 -28.51 17.62
CA MET A 174 9.58 -28.03 18.61
C MET A 174 8.33 -27.45 17.94
N GLN A 175 8.48 -26.60 16.91
CA GLN A 175 7.34 -26.08 16.17
C GLN A 175 6.51 -27.19 15.50
N ASN A 176 7.16 -28.20 14.91
CA ASN A 176 6.48 -29.32 14.26
C ASN A 176 5.65 -30.15 15.26
N ILE A 177 6.22 -30.44 16.44
CA ILE A 177 5.54 -31.16 17.52
C ILE A 177 4.36 -30.35 18.08
N PHE A 178 4.52 -29.04 18.30
CA PHE A 178 3.41 -28.20 18.78
C PHE A 178 2.28 -28.07 17.74
N ALA A 179 2.60 -27.96 16.45
CA ALA A 179 1.61 -27.86 15.38
C ALA A 179 0.79 -29.15 15.22
N SER A 180 1.43 -30.32 15.33
CA SER A 180 0.75 -31.62 15.28
C SER A 180 -0.13 -31.88 16.51
N ALA A 181 0.30 -31.47 17.70
CA ALA A 181 -0.50 -31.59 18.92
C ALA A 181 -1.78 -30.73 18.89
N ILE A 182 -1.75 -29.56 18.26
CA ILE A 182 -2.92 -28.67 18.11
C ILE A 182 -3.90 -29.22 17.06
N SER A 183 -3.44 -29.89 16.02
CA SER A 183 -4.32 -30.46 14.98
C SER A 183 -5.02 -31.76 15.41
N ALA A 184 -4.56 -32.39 16.49
CA ALA A 184 -5.12 -33.63 17.04
C ALA A 184 -6.14 -33.41 18.18
N ALA A 185 -6.36 -32.15 18.60
CA ALA A 185 -7.29 -31.73 19.64
C ALA A 185 -8.54 -31.06 19.05
#